data_AF-A0A7L1Y7N6-F1
#
_entry.id   AF-A0A7L1Y7N6-F1
#
_cell.length_a   1.000
_cell.length_b   1.000
_cell.length_c   1.000
_cell.angle_alpha   90.00
_cell.angle_beta   90.00
_cell.angle_gamma   90.00
#
_symmetry.space_group_name_H-M   'P 1'
#
loop_
_entity.id
_entity.type
_entity.pdbx_description
1 polymer ?
#
loop_
_entity_poly.entity_id
_entity_poly.type
_entity_poly.pdbx_seq_one_letter_code
_entity_poly.pdbx_strand_id
1 'polypeptide(L)'
;PDLEAELQLDRLKPRLSRRVLLLQGHQSSWHDELVVTPGTRPQCHNLTAYLRDEAEFKDKLSPVALSVALALPGEASGLVLYGDTLVQAQVGGTWLW
;
A
#
# COMPACT_ATOMS: atom_id res chain seq x y z
N PRO A 1 1.86 14.85 -15.04
CA PRO A 1 1.62 15.42 -13.70
C PRO A 1 2.04 14.38 -12.68
N ASP A 2 2.58 14.84 -11.57
CA ASP A 2 3.04 13.94 -10.52
C ASP A 2 1.85 13.56 -9.63
N LEU A 3 1.78 12.30 -9.21
CA LEU A 3 0.75 11.77 -8.33
C LEU A 3 1.37 11.35 -7.01
N GLU A 4 0.71 11.67 -5.90
CA GLU A 4 1.07 11.11 -4.60
C GLU A 4 0.51 9.69 -4.49
N ALA A 5 1.36 8.72 -4.20
CA ALA A 5 0.97 7.34 -3.97
C ALA A 5 1.19 6.94 -2.52
N GLU A 6 0.17 6.33 -1.91
CA GLU A 6 0.27 5.73 -0.58
C GLU A 6 -0.08 4.24 -0.63
N LEU A 7 0.87 3.40 -0.23
CA LEU A 7 0.63 1.99 0.09
C LEU A 7 0.41 1.84 1.60
N GLN A 8 -0.65 1.14 2.00
CA GLN A 8 -0.89 0.73 3.38
C GLN A 8 -0.93 -0.79 3.49
N LEU A 9 -0.08 -1.33 4.35
CA LEU A 9 -0.01 -2.74 4.67
C LEU A 9 -0.93 -3.09 5.84
N ASP A 10 -1.63 -4.22 5.73
CA ASP A 10 -2.55 -4.75 6.75
C ASP A 10 -3.60 -3.72 7.21
N ARG A 11 -4.17 -2.96 6.25
CA ARG A 11 -5.01 -1.76 6.50
C ARG A 11 -6.22 -2.02 7.39
N LEU A 12 -6.76 -3.24 7.37
CA LEU A 12 -7.91 -3.63 8.20
C LEU A 12 -7.55 -3.81 9.69
N LYS A 13 -6.25 -3.74 10.05
CA LYS A 13 -5.79 -3.74 11.44
C LYS A 13 -5.50 -2.32 11.94
N PRO A 14 -5.72 -2.05 13.24
CA PRO A 14 -5.25 -0.82 13.86
C PRO A 14 -3.75 -0.62 13.61
N ARG A 15 -3.29 0.63 13.46
CA ARG A 15 -1.89 0.97 13.09
C ARG A 15 -0.84 0.22 13.93
N LEU A 16 -1.04 0.14 15.25
CA LEU A 16 -0.11 -0.52 16.18
C LEU A 16 -0.18 -2.06 16.16
N SER A 17 -1.25 -2.61 15.58
CA SER A 17 -1.49 -4.06 15.48
C SER A 17 -1.27 -4.60 14.07
N ARG A 18 -0.74 -3.78 13.15
CA ARG A 18 -0.40 -4.23 11.80
C ARG A 18 0.69 -5.28 11.87
N ARG A 19 0.46 -6.38 11.15
CA ARG A 19 1.29 -7.60 11.19
C ARG A 19 2.38 -7.61 10.12
N VAL A 20 2.20 -6.83 9.06
CA VAL A 20 3.11 -6.77 7.92
C VAL A 20 3.77 -5.40 7.85
N LEU A 21 5.09 -5.41 7.65
CA LEU A 21 5.92 -4.23 7.55
C LEU A 21 6.76 -4.28 6.28
N LEU A 22 7.09 -3.12 5.73
CA LEU A 22 8.07 -3.00 4.67
C LEU A 22 9.44 -3.38 5.20
N LEU A 23 10.20 -4.13 4.41
CA LEU A 23 11.57 -4.48 4.74
C LEU A 23 12.42 -3.21 4.86
N GLN A 24 12.21 -2.25 3.97
CA GLN A 24 12.83 -0.95 4.04
C GLN A 24 12.08 -0.05 5.04
N GLY A 25 12.78 0.39 6.09
CA GLY A 25 12.25 1.33 7.08
C GLY A 25 11.34 0.74 8.15
N HIS A 26 10.96 -0.54 8.05
CA HIS A 26 10.13 -1.24 9.05
C HIS A 26 8.79 -0.55 9.34
N GLN A 27 8.23 0.12 8.34
CA GLN A 27 6.94 0.81 8.43
C GLN A 27 5.83 0.01 7.75
N SER A 28 4.58 0.24 8.18
CA SER A 28 3.41 -0.36 7.55
C SER A 28 2.79 0.49 6.44
N SER A 29 3.48 1.57 6.05
CA SER A 29 3.07 2.44 4.96
C SER A 29 4.27 2.87 4.14
N TRP A 30 4.05 3.09 2.86
CA TRP A 30 5.00 3.69 1.93
C TRP A 30 4.31 4.83 1.20
N HIS A 31 5.07 5.90 0.98
CA HIS A 31 4.62 7.11 0.31
C HIS A 31 5.69 7.49 -0.72
N ASP A 32 5.26 7.84 -1.92
CA ASP A 32 6.16 8.31 -2.98
C ASP A 32 5.41 9.16 -4.01
N GLU A 33 6.17 9.90 -4.79
CA GLU A 33 5.66 10.71 -5.90
C GLU A 33 5.89 9.96 -7.22
N LEU A 34 4.79 9.72 -7.94
CA LEU A 34 4.80 8.99 -9.20
C LEU A 34 4.71 9.95 -10.39
N VAL A 35 5.75 9.95 -11.22
CA VAL A 35 5.80 10.76 -12.44
C VAL A 35 5.00 10.07 -13.55
N VAL A 36 3.77 10.54 -13.79
CA VAL A 36 2.92 9.97 -14.85
C VAL A 36 3.16 10.70 -16.17
N THR A 37 3.68 9.97 -17.16
CA THR A 37 3.88 10.47 -18.53
C THR A 37 2.72 10.02 -19.43
N PRO A 38 2.03 10.95 -20.12
CA PRO A 38 0.96 10.58 -21.06
C PRO A 38 1.45 9.65 -22.18
N GLY A 39 0.68 8.61 -22.49
CA GLY A 39 0.97 7.69 -23.60
C GLY A 39 2.08 6.66 -23.33
N THR A 40 2.67 6.64 -22.13
CA THR A 40 3.65 5.61 -21.74
C THR A 40 2.98 4.43 -21.04
N ARG A 41 3.73 3.33 -20.90
CA ARG A 41 3.29 2.17 -20.12
C ARG A 41 3.14 2.56 -18.63
N PRO A 42 2.31 1.83 -17.86
CA PRO A 42 2.21 2.02 -16.41
C PRO A 42 3.59 1.88 -15.74
N GLN A 43 3.89 2.78 -14.82
CA GLN A 43 5.07 2.69 -13.97
C GLN A 43 4.82 1.70 -12.83
N CYS A 44 5.80 0.84 -12.54
CA CYS A 44 5.70 -0.16 -11.47
C CYS A 44 6.85 0.02 -10.48
N HIS A 45 6.51 0.02 -9.19
CA HIS A 45 7.47 0.03 -8.08
C HIS A 45 7.38 -1.30 -7.34
N ASN A 46 8.53 -1.97 -7.19
CA ASN A 46 8.61 -3.23 -6.45
C ASN A 46 9.04 -2.94 -5.02
N LEU A 47 8.22 -3.36 -4.06
CA LEU A 47 8.48 -3.21 -2.63
C LEU A 47 8.49 -4.59 -1.99
N THR A 48 9.42 -4.80 -1.05
CA THR A 48 9.49 -6.03 -0.27
C THR A 48 8.93 -5.78 1.12
N ALA A 49 8.03 -6.66 1.56
CA ALA A 49 7.43 -6.64 2.88
C ALA A 49 7.62 -7.99 3.58
N TYR A 50 7.55 -7.98 4.91
CA TYR A 50 7.68 -9.17 5.74
C TYR A 50 6.57 -9.22 6.80
N LEU A 51 6.20 -10.44 7.18
CA LEU A 51 5.34 -10.69 8.32
C LEU A 51 6.17 -10.63 9.60
N ARG A 52 5.68 -9.93 10.62
CA ARG A 52 6.31 -9.88 11.96
C ARG A 52 6.37 -11.28 12.57
N ASP A 53 7.11 -11.42 13.67
CA ASP A 53 7.22 -12.71 14.35
C ASP A 53 5.83 -13.20 14.82
N GLU A 54 5.62 -14.50 14.75
CA GLU A 54 4.35 -15.15 15.08
C GLU A 54 3.92 -14.88 16.53
N ALA A 55 4.86 -14.64 17.45
CA ALA A 55 4.57 -14.29 18.85
C ALA A 55 4.09 -12.83 19.01
N GLU A 56 4.34 -11.96 18.03
CA GLU A 56 4.00 -10.53 18.10
C GLU A 56 2.53 -10.22 17.79
N PHE A 57 1.79 -11.16 17.21
CA PHE A 57 0.38 -10.97 16.88
C PHE A 57 -0.45 -12.25 17.08
N LYS A 58 -1.64 -12.08 17.64
CA LYS A 58 -2.54 -13.22 17.93
C LYS A 58 -3.36 -13.66 16.72
N ASP A 59 -3.62 -12.74 15.81
CA ASP A 59 -4.53 -12.97 14.70
C ASP A 59 -3.84 -13.55 13.47
N LYS A 60 -3.99 -14.86 13.29
CA LYS A 60 -3.41 -15.64 12.19
C LYS A 60 -4.43 -16.00 11.10
N LEU A 61 -5.71 -15.70 11.33
CA LEU A 61 -6.80 -16.13 10.46
C LEU A 61 -7.30 -14.99 9.57
N SER A 62 -7.29 -13.75 10.07
CA SER A 62 -7.72 -12.61 9.28
C SER A 62 -6.80 -12.40 8.07
N PRO A 63 -7.35 -12.16 6.87
CA PRO A 63 -6.54 -11.89 5.70
C PRO A 63 -5.69 -10.62 5.90
N VAL A 64 -4.53 -10.57 5.25
CA VAL A 64 -3.71 -9.36 5.19
C VAL A 64 -4.25 -8.50 4.04
N ALA A 65 -4.78 -7.32 4.38
CA ALA A 65 -5.30 -6.37 3.39
C ALA A 65 -4.26 -5.33 3.01
N LEU A 66 -3.95 -5.25 1.71
CA LEU A 66 -3.04 -4.29 1.11
C LEU A 66 -3.88 -3.25 0.37
N SER A 67 -3.63 -1.96 0.56
CA SER A 67 -4.32 -0.92 -0.21
C SER A 67 -3.35 0.08 -0.81
N VAL A 68 -3.62 0.50 -2.04
CA VAL A 68 -2.90 1.60 -2.71
C VAL A 68 -3.89 2.72 -2.98
N ALA A 69 -3.54 3.93 -2.55
CA ALA A 69 -4.28 5.15 -2.83
C ALA A 69 -3.42 6.09 -3.68
N LEU A 70 -4.05 6.79 -4.61
CA LEU A 70 -3.45 7.81 -5.46
C LEU A 70 -4.18 9.13 -5.24
N ALA A 71 -3.43 10.21 -5.13
CA ALA A 71 -3.94 11.57 -4.97
C ALA A 71 -3.20 12.54 -5.90
N LEU A 72 -3.85 13.66 -6.20
CA LEU A 72 -3.16 14.81 -6.76
C LEU A 72 -2.42 15.54 -5.63
N PRO A 73 -1.21 16.09 -5.90
CA PRO A 73 -0.54 16.97 -4.96
C PRO A 73 -1.41 18.17 -4.59
N GLY A 74 -1.27 18.68 -3.37
CA GLY A 74 -2.11 19.76 -2.83
C GLY A 74 -2.14 21.05 -3.67
N GLU A 75 -1.15 21.26 -4.54
CA GLU A 75 -1.02 22.44 -5.40
C GLU A 75 -1.60 22.26 -6.82
N ALA A 76 -2.20 21.10 -7.12
CA ALA A 76 -2.70 20.73 -8.45
C ALA A 76 -4.03 21.45 -8.84
N SER A 77 -3.98 22.77 -8.94
CA SER A 77 -5.14 23.61 -9.28
C SER A 77 -5.67 23.31 -10.69
N GLY A 78 -6.97 23.03 -10.80
CA GLY A 78 -7.65 22.80 -12.08
C GLY A 78 -7.48 21.39 -12.67
N LEU A 79 -6.78 20.49 -11.98
CA LEU A 79 -6.68 19.08 -12.35
C LEU A 79 -7.74 18.25 -11.61
N VAL A 80 -8.26 17.22 -12.28
CA VAL A 80 -9.21 16.26 -11.71
C VAL A 80 -8.67 14.86 -11.94
N LEU A 81 -8.57 14.09 -10.86
CA LEU A 81 -8.20 12.68 -10.90
C LEU A 81 -9.47 11.83 -10.77
N TYR A 82 -9.65 10.87 -11.67
CA TYR A 82 -10.83 10.01 -11.73
C TYR A 82 -10.45 8.58 -12.13
N GLY A 83 -11.37 7.64 -11.93
CA GLY A 83 -11.14 6.20 -12.11
C GLY A 83 -10.82 5.50 -10.79
N ASP A 84 -10.11 4.39 -10.86
CA ASP A 84 -9.72 3.59 -9.68
C ASP A 84 -8.51 4.23 -8.98
N THR A 85 -8.78 5.22 -8.13
CA THR A 85 -7.75 5.94 -7.35
C THR A 85 -7.44 5.28 -6.02
N LEU A 86 -8.28 4.35 -5.58
CA LEU A 86 -8.06 3.53 -4.38
C LEU A 86 -8.39 2.08 -4.70
N VAL A 87 -7.40 1.21 -4.58
CA VAL A 87 -7.57 -0.24 -4.77
C VAL A 87 -7.13 -0.99 -3.53
N GLN A 88 -7.80 -2.12 -3.25
CA GLN A 88 -7.46 -2.98 -2.13
C GLN A 88 -7.44 -4.45 -2.57
N ALA A 89 -6.38 -5.15 -2.16
CA ALA A 89 -6.22 -6.59 -2.34
C ALA A 89 -6.10 -7.28 -0.97
N GLN A 90 -6.43 -8.56 -0.91
CA GLN A 90 -6.32 -9.37 0.30
C GLN A 90 -5.58 -10.66 0.01
N VAL A 91 -4.65 -11.01 0.90
CA VAL A 91 -3.95 -12.30 0.87
C VAL A 91 -4.47 -13.14 2.02
N GLY A 92 -5.04 -14.31 1.68
CA GLY A 92 -5.56 -15.28 2.65
C GLY A 92 -4.45 -16.13 3.28
N GLY A 93 -4.71 -16.66 4.47
CA GLY A 93 -3.78 -17.47 5.26
C GLY A 93 -3.47 -18.87 4.71
N THR A 94 -3.86 -19.18 3.47
CA THR A 94 -3.64 -20.49 2.82
C THR A 94 -2.26 -20.65 2.16
N TRP A 95 -1.42 -19.61 2.14
CA TRP A 95 -0.06 -19.66 1.56
C TRP A 95 1.05 -19.67 2.62
N LEU A 96 0.72 -19.85 3.90
CA LEU A 96 1.67 -19.88 5.02
C LEU A 96 1.78 -21.27 5.68
N TRP A 97 1.39 -22.34 4.97
CA TRP A 97 1.65 -23.73 5.35
C TRP A 97 2.28 -24.48 4.18
#